data_AF-A0A534IF59-F1
#
_entry.id   AF-A0A534IF59-F1
#
_cell.length_a   1.000
_cell.length_b   1.000
_cell.length_c   1.000
_cell.angle_alpha   90.00
_cell.angle_beta   90.00
_cell.angle_gamma   90.00
#
_symmetry.space_group_name_H-M   'P 1'
#
loop_
_entity.id
_entity.type
_entity.pdbx_description
1 polymer ?
#
loop_
_entity_poly.entity_id
_entity_poly.type
_entity_poly.pdbx_seq_one_letter_code
_entity_poly.pdbx_strand_id
1 'polypeptide(L)'
;MIPSPQSLATVSGTALAALAAGYTTLADIALRRPANPGRLPARQPEREALPAVTILKPLCGAEHGLYERLRSFCEQRYPDFQIVFGVRDPGDPALTAVRQLQRDFPALDLEVAANPSQHGTNAKVSNLINMMPHARHDYLVIADSDVQVPCDYLERVIAPLADEGVGIVTCPYRGVPRPGLWSLLGSMFVNEWFMPSVRVAALLGSRELAFGATIALRRESLERIGGFAALANRLADDYALGELTRQRGLTTVLSGLEVETSVDEAGAGDLLRHVLRWLRTIRAVRPLGYALSGITFGLPVAIIGTALARGAALAVALLAVTAAARVMIDSAPRRSCSPWMQLWVIPLADLLAFALWCWSFATREVEWRHTRYRVARDGTAQPLP
;
A
#
# COMPACT_ATOMS: atom_id res chain seq x y z
N MET A 1 24.49 29.56 30.44
CA MET A 1 25.74 29.23 29.73
C MET A 1 25.33 28.72 28.36
N ILE A 2 25.59 29.45 27.28
CA ILE A 2 25.20 29.03 25.93
C ILE A 2 26.19 27.94 25.48
N PRO A 3 25.74 26.73 25.13
CA PRO A 3 26.63 25.67 24.68
C PRO A 3 27.42 26.11 23.44
N SER A 4 28.69 25.71 23.35
CA SER A 4 29.53 26.01 22.19
C SER A 4 28.91 25.43 20.92
N PRO A 5 29.10 26.05 19.74
CA PRO A 5 28.59 25.52 18.47
C PRO A 5 28.99 24.05 18.22
N GLN A 6 30.18 23.66 18.68
CA GLN A 6 30.69 22.29 18.59
C GLN A 6 29.92 21.32 19.49
N SER A 7 29.58 21.74 20.71
CA SER A 7 28.75 20.94 21.62
C SER A 7 27.31 20.81 21.10
N LEU A 8 26.76 21.88 20.51
CA LEU A 8 25.43 21.86 19.87
C LEU A 8 25.36 20.91 18.67
N ALA A 9 26.38 20.91 17.80
CA ALA A 9 26.45 19.98 16.67
C ALA A 9 26.54 18.52 17.14
N THR A 10 27.34 18.27 18.19
CA THR A 10 27.52 16.93 18.75
C THR A 10 26.23 16.39 19.39
N VAL A 11 25.55 17.23 20.18
CA VAL A 11 24.26 16.88 20.80
C VAL A 11 23.19 16.66 19.72
N SER A 12 23.06 17.57 18.76
CA SER A 12 22.06 17.47 17.69
C SER A 12 22.28 16.24 16.80
N GLY A 13 23.54 15.96 16.41
CA GLY A 13 23.89 14.79 15.62
C GLY A 13 23.61 13.48 16.34
N THR A 14 23.97 13.41 17.63
CA THR A 14 23.70 12.23 18.46
C THR A 14 22.20 12.01 18.66
N ALA A 15 21.43 13.07 18.87
CA ALA A 15 19.97 12.99 18.96
C ALA A 15 19.33 12.48 17.66
N LEU A 16 19.83 12.93 16.50
CA LEU A 16 19.36 12.47 15.20
C LEU A 16 19.66 10.97 14.98
N ALA A 17 20.86 10.52 15.32
CA ALA A 17 21.22 9.10 15.29
C ALA A 17 20.36 8.26 16.25
N ALA A 18 20.03 8.80 17.42
CA ALA A 18 19.17 8.13 18.41
C ALA A 18 17.72 7.99 17.91
N LEU A 19 17.18 9.01 17.24
CA LEU A 19 15.85 8.95 16.62
C LEU A 19 15.80 7.88 15.52
N ALA A 20 16.80 7.83 14.65
CA ALA A 20 16.90 6.81 13.60
C ALA A 20 16.99 5.39 14.17
N ALA A 21 17.84 5.19 15.18
CA ALA A 21 17.99 3.90 15.85
C ALA A 21 16.67 3.48 16.53
N GLY A 22 16.10 4.37 17.34
CA GLY A 22 14.86 4.11 18.07
C GLY A 22 13.68 3.80 17.14
N TYR A 23 13.50 4.58 16.07
CA TYR A 23 12.46 4.31 15.08
C TYR A 23 12.68 3.00 14.34
N THR A 24 13.90 2.73 13.87
CA THR A 24 14.19 1.51 13.10
C THR A 24 14.01 0.24 13.96
N THR A 25 14.42 0.29 15.23
CA THR A 25 14.15 -0.80 16.19
C THR A 25 12.65 -0.95 16.44
N LEU A 26 11.90 0.15 16.59
CA LEU A 26 10.45 0.10 16.74
C LEU A 26 9.77 -0.51 15.51
N ALA A 27 10.26 -0.21 14.31
CA ALA A 27 9.76 -0.76 13.05
C ALA A 27 9.99 -2.28 12.97
N ASP A 28 11.18 -2.77 13.35
CA ASP A 28 11.45 -4.21 13.46
C ASP A 28 10.51 -4.90 14.47
N ILE A 29 10.33 -4.30 15.66
CA ILE A 29 9.39 -4.81 16.67
C ILE A 29 7.95 -4.84 16.12
N ALA A 30 7.52 -3.78 15.43
CA ALA A 30 6.16 -3.65 14.89
C ALA A 30 5.88 -4.68 13.79
N LEU A 31 6.88 -5.04 12.96
CA LEU A 31 6.76 -6.10 11.96
C LEU A 31 6.60 -7.49 12.59
N ARG A 32 7.33 -7.76 13.68
CA ARG A 32 7.30 -9.06 14.39
C ARG A 32 6.05 -9.25 15.22
N ARG A 33 5.36 -8.16 15.59
CA ARG A 33 4.09 -8.25 16.31
C ARG A 33 2.97 -8.62 15.35
N PRO A 34 2.07 -9.54 15.74
CA PRO A 34 0.87 -9.78 14.97
C PRO A 34 0.08 -8.48 14.88
N ALA A 35 -0.44 -8.16 13.69
CA ALA A 35 -1.45 -7.13 13.58
C ALA A 35 -2.60 -7.52 14.51
N ASN A 36 -3.06 -6.58 15.33
CA ASN A 36 -4.24 -6.78 16.15
C ASN A 36 -5.44 -6.28 15.33
N PRO A 37 -6.21 -7.16 14.66
CA PRO A 37 -7.32 -6.76 13.81
C PRO A 37 -8.52 -6.17 14.58
N GLY A 38 -8.37 -5.89 15.88
CA GLY A 38 -9.49 -5.68 16.78
C GLY A 38 -10.06 -7.01 17.26
N ARG A 39 -11.02 -6.97 18.19
CA ARG A 39 -11.72 -8.16 18.67
C ARG A 39 -12.49 -8.78 17.50
N LEU A 40 -11.91 -9.79 16.85
CA LEU A 40 -12.69 -10.71 16.04
C LEU A 40 -13.70 -11.42 16.96
N PRO A 41 -14.94 -11.68 16.49
CA PRO A 41 -15.89 -12.47 17.26
C PRO A 41 -15.25 -13.81 17.67
N ALA A 42 -15.37 -14.19 18.94
CA ALA A 42 -14.79 -15.44 19.46
C ALA A 42 -15.39 -16.71 18.82
N ARG A 43 -16.49 -16.56 18.06
CA ARG A 43 -17.10 -17.60 17.24
C ARG A 43 -16.88 -17.26 15.78
N GLN A 44 -16.22 -18.16 15.05
CA GLN A 44 -16.33 -18.18 13.60
C GLN A 44 -17.81 -18.46 13.26
N PRO A 45 -18.45 -17.64 12.40
CA PRO A 45 -19.78 -17.97 11.89
C PRO A 45 -19.74 -19.36 11.27
N GLU A 46 -20.83 -20.12 11.41
CA GLU A 46 -21.01 -21.31 10.56
C GLU A 46 -20.92 -20.88 9.09
N ARG A 47 -20.36 -21.71 8.22
CA ARG A 47 -20.12 -21.34 6.81
C ARG A 47 -21.37 -20.83 6.10
N GLU A 48 -22.54 -21.32 6.47
CA GLU A 48 -23.84 -20.91 5.91
C GLU A 48 -24.30 -19.52 6.36
N ALA A 49 -23.67 -18.93 7.38
CA ALA A 49 -23.98 -17.59 7.90
C ALA A 49 -23.03 -16.50 7.36
N LEU A 50 -22.07 -16.85 6.49
CA LEU A 50 -21.17 -15.88 5.87
C LEU A 50 -21.92 -15.08 4.79
N PRO A 51 -21.81 -13.74 4.77
CA PRO A 51 -22.52 -12.93 3.79
C PRO A 51 -21.92 -13.10 2.39
N ALA A 52 -22.75 -13.06 1.36
CA ALA A 52 -22.28 -13.07 -0.02
C ALA A 52 -21.48 -11.79 -0.37
N VAL A 53 -20.48 -11.91 -1.23
CA VAL A 53 -19.49 -10.84 -1.49
C VAL A 53 -19.35 -10.56 -2.98
N THR A 54 -19.34 -9.30 -3.40
CA THR A 54 -18.88 -8.90 -4.73
C THR A 54 -17.46 -8.37 -4.66
N ILE A 55 -16.55 -8.96 -5.44
CA ILE A 55 -15.19 -8.49 -5.65
C ILE A 55 -15.15 -7.62 -6.92
N LEU A 56 -14.71 -6.39 -6.78
CA LEU A 56 -14.49 -5.44 -7.88
C LEU A 56 -13.00 -5.44 -8.24
N LYS A 57 -12.69 -5.96 -9.43
CA LYS A 57 -11.34 -5.99 -10.02
C LYS A 57 -11.22 -5.03 -11.20
N PRO A 58 -10.86 -3.75 -11.00
CA PRO A 58 -10.56 -2.85 -12.10
C PRO A 58 -9.26 -3.28 -12.79
N LEU A 59 -9.30 -3.47 -14.11
CA LEU A 59 -8.18 -3.93 -14.94
C LEU A 59 -7.76 -2.86 -15.96
N CYS A 60 -6.49 -2.89 -16.36
CA CYS A 60 -5.95 -2.05 -17.44
C CYS A 60 -4.67 -2.66 -18.03
N GLY A 61 -4.79 -3.22 -19.23
CA GLY A 61 -3.67 -3.82 -19.96
C GLY A 61 -3.27 -5.22 -19.48
N ALA A 62 -2.31 -5.83 -20.18
CA ALA A 62 -1.79 -7.16 -19.88
C ALA A 62 -0.58 -7.09 -18.95
N GLU A 63 -0.85 -6.97 -17.64
CA GLU A 63 0.19 -7.00 -16.61
C GLU A 63 0.88 -8.37 -16.54
N HIS A 64 2.17 -8.39 -16.22
CA HIS A 64 2.94 -9.63 -16.13
C HIS A 64 2.38 -10.50 -15.00
N GLY A 65 1.94 -11.72 -15.28
CA GLY A 65 1.36 -12.63 -14.27
C GLY A 65 -0.10 -12.31 -13.89
N LEU A 66 -0.81 -11.50 -14.69
CA LEU A 66 -2.19 -11.10 -14.39
C LEU A 66 -3.12 -12.30 -14.16
N TYR A 67 -2.99 -13.36 -14.97
CA TYR A 67 -3.84 -14.55 -14.86
C TYR A 67 -3.70 -15.22 -13.47
N GLU A 68 -2.48 -15.45 -13.01
CA GLU A 68 -2.20 -16.11 -11.72
C GLU A 68 -2.76 -15.29 -10.54
N ARG A 69 -2.67 -13.96 -10.63
CA ARG A 69 -3.19 -13.07 -9.59
C ARG A 69 -4.71 -13.07 -9.54
N LEU A 70 -5.35 -12.93 -10.69
CA LEU A 70 -6.81 -13.01 -10.77
C LEU A 70 -7.32 -14.40 -10.37
N ARG A 71 -6.62 -15.47 -10.77
CA ARG A 71 -6.91 -16.85 -10.37
C ARG A 71 -6.94 -17.03 -8.86
N SER A 72 -6.05 -16.36 -8.11
CA SER A 72 -6.04 -16.45 -6.65
C SER A 72 -7.35 -15.99 -5.98
N PHE A 73 -8.13 -15.11 -6.64
CA PHE A 73 -9.46 -14.70 -6.19
C PHE A 73 -10.56 -15.71 -6.57
N CYS A 74 -10.34 -16.54 -7.59
CA CYS A 74 -11.24 -17.65 -7.93
C CYS A 74 -11.06 -18.85 -6.97
N GLU A 75 -9.87 -19.04 -6.41
CA GLU A 75 -9.54 -20.17 -5.53
C GLU A 75 -9.93 -19.94 -4.06
N GLN A 76 -10.83 -18.99 -3.80
CA GLN A 76 -11.29 -18.68 -2.45
C GLN A 76 -12.18 -19.79 -1.87
N ARG A 77 -11.88 -20.20 -0.64
CA ARG A 77 -12.71 -21.13 0.14
C ARG A 77 -13.84 -20.37 0.84
N TYR A 78 -14.67 -19.70 0.05
CA TYR A 78 -15.78 -18.87 0.50
C TYR A 78 -17.07 -19.33 -0.19
N PRO A 79 -18.22 -19.41 0.52
CA PRO A 79 -19.41 -20.10 0.01
C PRO A 79 -20.09 -19.40 -1.16
N ASP A 80 -20.24 -18.08 -1.11
CA ASP A 80 -20.95 -17.30 -2.13
C ASP A 80 -20.21 -15.99 -2.43
N PHE A 81 -19.71 -15.85 -3.65
CA PHE A 81 -19.07 -14.63 -4.10
C PHE A 81 -19.13 -14.47 -5.63
N GLN A 82 -19.18 -13.21 -6.04
CA GLN A 82 -19.11 -12.77 -7.43
C GLN A 82 -17.78 -12.03 -7.66
N ILE A 83 -17.20 -12.16 -8.85
CA ILE A 83 -16.10 -11.29 -9.29
C ILE A 83 -16.54 -10.50 -10.52
N VAL A 84 -16.51 -9.17 -10.40
CA VAL A 84 -16.75 -8.24 -11.50
C VAL A 84 -15.40 -7.69 -11.96
N PHE A 85 -15.03 -7.97 -13.20
CA PHE A 85 -13.84 -7.45 -13.85
C PHE A 85 -14.20 -6.20 -14.65
N GLY A 86 -13.65 -5.05 -14.29
CA GLY A 86 -13.92 -3.78 -14.97
C GLY A 86 -12.84 -3.44 -15.98
N VAL A 87 -13.21 -3.13 -17.21
CA VAL A 87 -12.30 -2.56 -18.22
C VAL A 87 -12.91 -1.34 -18.87
N ARG A 88 -12.07 -0.39 -19.27
CA ARG A 88 -12.53 0.78 -20.03
C ARG A 88 -12.72 0.47 -21.50
N ASP A 89 -11.79 -0.29 -22.07
CA ASP A 89 -11.82 -0.70 -23.47
C ASP A 89 -12.34 -2.14 -23.58
N PRO A 90 -13.42 -2.41 -24.34
CA PRO A 90 -13.85 -3.78 -24.65
C PRO A 90 -12.79 -4.62 -25.38
N GLY A 91 -11.77 -3.99 -25.96
CA GLY A 91 -10.59 -4.60 -26.55
C GLY A 91 -9.39 -4.72 -25.60
N ASP A 92 -9.52 -4.38 -24.31
CA ASP A 92 -8.40 -4.40 -23.37
C ASP A 92 -7.76 -5.80 -23.30
N PRO A 93 -6.43 -5.91 -23.44
CA PRO A 93 -5.76 -7.22 -23.49
C PRO A 93 -5.87 -8.00 -22.17
N ALA A 94 -6.20 -7.35 -21.04
CA ALA A 94 -6.53 -8.02 -19.77
C ALA A 94 -7.66 -9.04 -19.91
N LEU A 95 -8.60 -8.82 -20.83
CA LEU A 95 -9.74 -9.71 -21.07
C LEU A 95 -9.31 -11.10 -21.56
N THR A 96 -8.10 -11.24 -22.09
CA THR A 96 -7.55 -12.56 -22.45
C THR A 96 -7.43 -13.46 -21.21
N ALA A 97 -6.89 -12.91 -20.12
CA ALA A 97 -6.79 -13.62 -18.85
C ALA A 97 -8.18 -13.90 -18.25
N VAL A 98 -9.10 -12.92 -18.32
CA VAL A 98 -10.47 -13.08 -17.80
C VAL A 98 -11.25 -14.18 -18.53
N ARG A 99 -11.21 -14.20 -19.87
CA ARG A 99 -11.83 -15.27 -20.68
C ARG A 99 -11.23 -16.64 -20.37
N GLN A 100 -9.96 -16.69 -20.02
CA GLN A 100 -9.34 -17.94 -19.57
C GLN A 100 -9.87 -18.37 -18.21
N LEU A 101 -9.99 -17.46 -17.24
CA LEU A 101 -10.58 -17.76 -15.93
C LEU A 101 -12.03 -18.24 -16.03
N GLN A 102 -12.84 -17.64 -16.90
CA GLN A 102 -14.22 -18.08 -17.14
C GLN A 102 -14.30 -19.53 -17.66
N ARG A 103 -13.30 -19.96 -18.44
CA ARG A 103 -13.19 -21.37 -18.89
C ARG A 103 -12.71 -22.30 -17.79
N ASP A 104 -11.76 -21.84 -16.97
CA ASP A 104 -11.14 -22.65 -15.93
C ASP A 104 -12.03 -22.78 -14.66
N PHE A 105 -12.92 -21.81 -14.43
CA PHE A 105 -13.83 -21.74 -13.28
C PHE A 105 -15.29 -21.50 -13.71
N PRO A 106 -15.91 -22.41 -14.49
CA PRO A 106 -17.24 -22.21 -15.06
C PRO A 106 -18.38 -22.17 -14.02
N ALA A 107 -18.13 -22.61 -12.78
CA ALA A 107 -19.10 -22.61 -11.70
C ALA A 107 -19.14 -21.27 -10.92
N LEU A 108 -18.17 -20.39 -11.11
CA LEU A 108 -18.10 -19.10 -10.42
C LEU A 108 -18.83 -18.01 -11.20
N ASP A 109 -19.41 -17.05 -10.49
CA ASP A 109 -20.03 -15.86 -11.07
C ASP A 109 -18.95 -14.83 -11.46
N LEU A 110 -18.44 -14.96 -12.68
CA LEU A 110 -17.37 -14.15 -13.25
C LEU A 110 -17.92 -13.23 -14.35
N GLU A 111 -18.11 -11.95 -14.02
CA GLU A 111 -18.76 -10.96 -14.88
C GLU A 111 -17.76 -9.91 -15.40
N VAL A 112 -17.97 -9.41 -16.63
CA VAL A 112 -17.15 -8.35 -17.23
C VAL A 112 -18.00 -7.08 -17.39
N ALA A 113 -17.55 -5.99 -16.78
CA ALA A 113 -18.10 -4.66 -16.97
C ALA A 113 -17.16 -3.86 -17.89
N ALA A 114 -17.42 -3.88 -19.20
CA ALA A 114 -16.66 -3.12 -20.19
C ALA A 114 -17.37 -1.79 -20.50
N ASN A 115 -16.84 -0.66 -20.02
CA ASN A 115 -17.48 0.64 -20.18
C ASN A 115 -16.45 1.79 -20.20
N PRO A 116 -16.40 2.57 -21.30
CA PRO A 116 -15.41 3.65 -21.46
C PRO A 116 -15.79 4.94 -20.71
N SER A 117 -16.99 5.04 -20.12
CA SER A 117 -17.50 6.26 -19.49
C SER A 117 -16.56 6.76 -18.39
N GLN A 118 -16.25 8.05 -18.45
CA GLN A 118 -15.37 8.74 -17.50
C GLN A 118 -16.21 9.64 -16.60
N HIS A 119 -16.08 9.50 -15.28
CA HIS A 119 -16.90 10.23 -14.29
C HIS A 119 -16.11 11.28 -13.50
N GLY A 120 -14.79 11.32 -13.67
CA GLY A 120 -13.90 12.29 -13.04
C GLY A 120 -12.47 12.13 -13.55
N THR A 121 -11.48 12.71 -12.87
CA THR A 121 -10.08 12.65 -13.31
C THR A 121 -9.40 11.32 -12.99
N ASN A 122 -9.93 10.55 -12.04
CA ASN A 122 -9.43 9.22 -11.69
C ASN A 122 -10.09 8.13 -12.56
N ALA A 123 -9.30 7.53 -13.45
CA ALA A 123 -9.76 6.48 -14.36
C ALA A 123 -10.11 5.17 -13.64
N LYS A 124 -9.41 4.81 -12.55
CA LYS A 124 -9.73 3.64 -11.73
C LYS A 124 -11.10 3.81 -11.07
N VAL A 125 -11.36 4.97 -10.47
CA VAL A 125 -12.66 5.27 -9.85
C VAL A 125 -13.77 5.33 -10.89
N SER A 126 -13.52 5.90 -12.07
CA SER A 126 -14.51 5.87 -13.17
C SER A 126 -14.87 4.44 -13.56
N ASN A 127 -13.87 3.55 -13.63
CA ASN A 127 -14.10 2.12 -13.86
C ASN A 127 -14.93 1.49 -12.73
N LEU A 128 -14.59 1.75 -11.46
CA LEU A 128 -15.36 1.26 -10.30
C LEU A 128 -16.83 1.73 -10.33
N ILE A 129 -17.11 2.98 -10.72
CA ILE A 129 -18.48 3.48 -10.91
C ILE A 129 -19.21 2.66 -11.98
N ASN A 130 -18.55 2.38 -13.10
CA ASN A 130 -19.13 1.58 -14.19
C ASN A 130 -19.35 0.11 -13.82
N MET A 131 -18.59 -0.42 -12.85
CA MET A 131 -18.73 -1.80 -12.37
C MET A 131 -19.86 -1.97 -11.35
N MET A 132 -20.20 -0.93 -10.59
CA MET A 132 -21.20 -1.01 -9.52
C MET A 132 -22.59 -1.52 -9.93
N PRO A 133 -23.14 -1.18 -11.12
CA PRO A 133 -24.41 -1.76 -11.58
C PRO A 133 -24.40 -3.28 -11.73
N HIS A 134 -23.23 -3.89 -11.86
CA HIS A 134 -23.05 -5.34 -12.00
C HIS A 134 -22.85 -6.04 -10.64
N ALA A 135 -22.62 -5.28 -9.57
CA ALA A 135 -22.37 -5.83 -8.25
C ALA A 135 -23.67 -6.30 -7.58
N ARG A 136 -23.77 -7.59 -7.29
CA ARG A 136 -24.99 -8.24 -6.75
C ARG A 136 -25.12 -8.18 -5.23
N HIS A 137 -24.01 -8.05 -4.51
CA HIS A 137 -24.01 -8.24 -3.06
C HIS A 137 -23.71 -6.94 -2.29
N ASP A 138 -24.03 -6.95 -1.00
CA ASP A 138 -23.85 -5.79 -0.11
C ASP A 138 -22.49 -5.73 0.57
N TYR A 139 -21.73 -6.83 0.56
CA TYR A 139 -20.33 -6.82 0.98
C TYR A 139 -19.47 -6.68 -0.27
N LEU A 140 -18.67 -5.62 -0.30
CA LEU A 140 -17.85 -5.26 -1.45
C LEU A 140 -16.38 -5.42 -1.08
N VAL A 141 -15.59 -5.99 -1.99
CA VAL A 141 -14.13 -6.02 -1.92
C VAL A 141 -13.56 -5.38 -3.16
N ILE A 142 -12.75 -4.34 -3.00
CA ILE A 142 -11.99 -3.71 -4.07
C ILE A 142 -10.55 -4.17 -3.91
N ALA A 143 -9.96 -4.71 -4.98
CA ALA A 143 -8.57 -5.11 -4.98
C ALA A 143 -7.92 -4.77 -6.33
N ASP A 144 -6.68 -4.30 -6.29
CA ASP A 144 -5.91 -4.01 -7.51
C ASP A 144 -5.61 -5.30 -8.30
N SER A 145 -5.32 -5.15 -9.60
CA SER A 145 -5.08 -6.27 -10.54
C SER A 145 -3.77 -7.01 -10.29
N ASP A 146 -2.81 -6.33 -9.67
CA ASP A 146 -1.48 -6.80 -9.33
C ASP A 146 -1.42 -7.49 -7.95
N VAL A 147 -2.56 -7.68 -7.29
CA VAL A 147 -2.66 -8.31 -5.97
C VAL A 147 -2.89 -9.81 -6.08
N GLN A 148 -2.19 -10.58 -5.26
CA GLN A 148 -2.37 -12.01 -5.06
C GLN A 148 -2.75 -12.32 -3.60
N VAL A 149 -3.68 -13.26 -3.40
CA VAL A 149 -4.28 -13.53 -2.09
C VAL A 149 -4.28 -15.04 -1.75
N PRO A 150 -4.25 -15.42 -0.47
CA PRO A 150 -4.43 -16.82 -0.08
C PRO A 150 -5.90 -17.25 -0.18
N CYS A 151 -6.15 -18.55 -0.16
CA CYS A 151 -7.50 -19.14 -0.31
C CYS A 151 -8.47 -18.87 0.85
N ASP A 152 -8.03 -18.32 1.98
CA ASP A 152 -8.86 -17.89 3.12
C ASP A 152 -9.00 -16.36 3.21
N TYR A 153 -8.65 -15.64 2.14
CA TYR A 153 -8.64 -14.17 2.10
C TYR A 153 -10.02 -13.56 2.37
N LEU A 154 -11.06 -14.01 1.66
CA LEU A 154 -12.41 -13.45 1.82
C LEU A 154 -12.92 -13.59 3.25
N GLU A 155 -12.75 -14.76 3.87
CA GLU A 155 -13.13 -15.00 5.27
C GLU A 155 -12.48 -13.97 6.20
N ARG A 156 -11.17 -13.72 6.02
CA ARG A 156 -10.40 -12.82 6.89
C ARG A 156 -10.74 -11.33 6.71
N VAL A 157 -11.03 -10.89 5.48
CA VAL A 157 -11.31 -9.47 5.22
C VAL A 157 -12.77 -9.10 5.44
N ILE A 158 -13.68 -10.07 5.36
CA ILE A 158 -15.10 -9.86 5.62
C ILE A 158 -15.44 -9.99 7.10
N ALA A 159 -14.80 -10.89 7.84
CA ALA A 159 -15.11 -11.13 9.26
C ALA A 159 -15.18 -9.85 10.13
N PRO A 160 -14.28 -8.85 10.01
CA PRO A 160 -14.37 -7.64 10.82
C PRO A 160 -15.57 -6.74 10.47
N LEU A 161 -16.16 -6.88 9.27
CA LEU A 161 -17.33 -6.10 8.85
C LEU A 161 -18.64 -6.55 9.52
N ALA A 162 -18.61 -7.63 10.30
CA ALA A 162 -19.72 -8.01 11.18
C ALA A 162 -19.96 -6.98 12.30
N ASP A 163 -18.93 -6.19 12.66
CA ASP A 163 -19.08 -5.03 13.52
C ASP A 163 -19.54 -3.83 12.67
N GLU A 164 -20.73 -3.30 12.98
CA GLU A 164 -21.30 -2.13 12.31
C GLU A 164 -20.44 -0.87 12.47
N GLY A 165 -19.61 -0.79 13.52
CA GLY A 165 -18.64 0.27 13.75
C GLY A 165 -17.42 0.23 12.83
N VAL A 166 -17.22 -0.85 12.07
CA VAL A 166 -16.13 -0.97 11.08
C VAL A 166 -16.63 -0.50 9.72
N GLY A 167 -16.00 0.52 9.15
CA GLY A 167 -16.35 1.06 7.83
C GLY A 167 -15.49 0.49 6.70
N ILE A 168 -14.22 0.18 6.99
CA ILE A 168 -13.28 -0.41 6.04
C ILE A 168 -12.42 -1.45 6.73
N VAL A 169 -12.16 -2.55 6.02
CA VAL A 169 -11.04 -3.45 6.28
C VAL A 169 -10.02 -3.33 5.15
N THR A 170 -8.75 -3.14 5.48
CA THR A 170 -7.65 -3.11 4.52
C THR A 170 -6.54 -4.07 4.92
N CYS A 171 -5.70 -4.50 3.97
CA CYS A 171 -4.61 -5.42 4.25
C CYS A 171 -3.25 -4.73 4.15
N PRO A 172 -2.28 -5.04 5.05
CA PRO A 172 -0.87 -4.87 4.70
C PRO A 172 -0.53 -5.70 3.46
N TYR A 173 0.48 -5.29 2.72
CA TYR A 173 0.87 -5.97 1.50
C TYR A 173 2.38 -6.04 1.32
N ARG A 174 2.86 -7.12 0.71
CA ARG A 174 4.26 -7.36 0.41
C ARG A 174 4.51 -7.23 -1.09
N GLY A 175 5.48 -6.40 -1.46
CA GLY A 175 5.98 -6.31 -2.83
C GLY A 175 6.75 -7.58 -3.23
N VAL A 176 6.32 -8.20 -4.32
CA VAL A 176 6.96 -9.37 -4.94
C VAL A 176 7.67 -8.90 -6.20
N PRO A 177 9.01 -8.80 -6.19
CA PRO A 177 9.74 -8.35 -7.36
C PRO A 177 9.81 -9.44 -8.42
N ARG A 178 9.60 -9.07 -9.68
CA ARG A 178 10.11 -9.88 -10.79
C ARG A 178 11.66 -9.91 -10.77
N PRO A 179 12.32 -10.88 -11.44
CA PRO A 179 13.78 -10.88 -11.55
C PRO A 179 14.30 -9.56 -12.15
N GLY A 180 15.18 -8.87 -11.41
CA GLY A 180 15.76 -7.59 -11.83
C GLY A 180 16.14 -6.71 -10.64
N LEU A 181 17.10 -5.81 -10.85
CA LEU A 181 17.54 -4.86 -9.80
C LEU A 181 16.46 -3.82 -9.49
N TRP A 182 15.74 -3.32 -10.50
CA TRP A 182 14.81 -2.20 -10.34
C TRP A 182 13.53 -2.61 -9.63
N SER A 183 12.95 -3.74 -10.03
CA SER A 183 11.84 -4.38 -9.30
C SER A 183 12.25 -4.75 -7.87
N LEU A 184 13.47 -5.25 -7.68
CA LEU A 184 14.02 -5.51 -6.35
C LEU A 184 13.99 -4.24 -5.50
N LEU A 185 14.61 -3.14 -5.95
CA LEU A 185 14.62 -1.86 -5.23
C LEU A 185 13.20 -1.31 -4.97
N GLY A 186 12.28 -1.44 -5.93
CA GLY A 186 10.87 -1.08 -5.76
C GLY A 186 10.20 -1.89 -4.63
N SER A 187 10.51 -3.19 -4.55
CA SER A 187 9.93 -4.05 -3.51
C SER A 187 10.49 -3.71 -2.14
N MET A 188 11.75 -3.26 -2.06
CA MET A 188 12.37 -2.81 -0.81
C MET A 188 11.71 -1.52 -0.30
N PHE A 189 11.38 -0.59 -1.19
CA PHE A 189 10.63 0.61 -0.81
C PHE A 189 9.30 0.25 -0.12
N VAL A 190 8.58 -0.76 -0.64
CA VAL A 190 7.34 -1.27 -0.02
C VAL A 190 7.64 -2.01 1.28
N ASN A 191 8.48 -3.04 1.22
CA ASN A 191 8.65 -4.04 2.28
C ASN A 191 9.44 -3.52 3.47
N GLU A 192 10.36 -2.58 3.25
CA GLU A 192 11.34 -2.17 4.26
C GLU A 192 11.19 -0.72 4.72
N TRP A 193 10.43 0.10 3.99
CA TRP A 193 10.13 1.46 4.42
C TRP A 193 8.63 1.69 4.61
N PHE A 194 7.83 1.48 3.57
CA PHE A 194 6.40 1.81 3.62
C PHE A 194 5.62 0.90 4.59
N MET A 195 5.63 -0.42 4.42
CA MET A 195 4.94 -1.36 5.31
C MET A 195 5.41 -1.30 6.77
N PRO A 196 6.72 -1.19 7.06
CA PRO A 196 7.16 -1.02 8.45
C PRO A 196 6.64 0.29 9.05
N SER A 197 6.55 1.39 8.27
CA SER A 197 5.93 2.63 8.75
C SER A 197 4.44 2.48 9.05
N VAL A 198 3.71 1.71 8.23
CA VAL A 198 2.30 1.36 8.46
C VAL A 198 2.14 0.55 9.75
N ARG A 199 3.02 -0.44 9.97
CA ARG A 199 3.01 -1.25 11.19
C ARG A 199 3.31 -0.43 12.44
N VAL A 200 4.27 0.50 12.38
CA VAL A 200 4.55 1.43 13.48
C VAL A 200 3.32 2.31 13.76
N ALA A 201 2.71 2.89 12.73
CA ALA A 201 1.51 3.71 12.89
C ALA A 201 0.35 2.92 13.53
N ALA A 202 0.12 1.69 13.08
CA ALA A 202 -0.91 0.80 13.64
C ALA A 202 -0.61 0.40 15.09
N LEU A 203 0.65 0.09 15.41
CA LEU A 203 1.11 -0.22 16.77
C LEU A 203 0.88 0.96 17.73
N LEU A 204 1.05 2.19 17.24
CA LEU A 204 0.78 3.42 17.98
C LEU A 204 -0.71 3.83 17.97
N GLY A 205 -1.59 2.99 17.44
CA GLY A 205 -3.04 3.16 17.49
C GLY A 205 -3.66 3.96 16.34
N SER A 206 -2.90 4.30 15.30
CA SER A 206 -3.46 4.96 14.12
C SER A 206 -4.44 4.05 13.39
N ARG A 207 -5.58 4.62 13.01
CA ARG A 207 -6.59 3.99 12.13
C ARG A 207 -6.72 4.71 10.79
N GLU A 208 -5.78 5.59 10.49
CA GLU A 208 -5.82 6.44 9.30
C GLU A 208 -5.14 5.74 8.12
N LEU A 209 -5.55 4.50 7.88
CA LEU A 209 -4.95 3.57 6.92
C LEU A 209 -6.04 3.12 5.95
N ALA A 210 -5.72 2.99 4.67
CA ALA A 210 -6.53 2.33 3.65
C ALA A 210 -5.66 2.23 2.40
N PHE A 211 -5.53 1.01 1.86
CA PHE A 211 -4.62 0.72 0.76
C PHE A 211 -5.36 0.03 -0.38
N GLY A 212 -5.10 0.47 -1.62
CA GLY A 212 -5.73 -0.04 -2.84
C GLY A 212 -5.53 -1.54 -3.07
N ALA A 213 -4.49 -2.12 -2.46
CA ALA A 213 -4.26 -3.57 -2.49
C ALA A 213 -5.48 -4.36 -2.00
N THR A 214 -6.18 -3.86 -0.98
CA THR A 214 -7.46 -4.44 -0.52
C THR A 214 -8.25 -3.41 0.26
N ILE A 215 -9.51 -3.23 -0.12
CA ILE A 215 -10.53 -2.54 0.67
C ILE A 215 -11.78 -3.39 0.68
N ALA A 216 -12.17 -3.88 1.86
CA ALA A 216 -13.47 -4.48 2.07
C ALA A 216 -14.37 -3.52 2.85
N LEU A 217 -15.63 -3.38 2.42
CA LEU A 217 -16.61 -2.49 3.01
C LEU A 217 -18.04 -2.96 2.71
N ARG A 218 -19.01 -2.44 3.47
CA ARG A 218 -20.43 -2.61 3.16
C ARG A 218 -20.86 -1.59 2.10
N ARG A 219 -21.69 -1.99 1.14
CA ARG A 219 -22.32 -1.15 0.12
C ARG A 219 -22.99 0.05 0.77
N GLU A 220 -23.73 -0.17 1.84
CA GLU A 220 -24.36 0.91 2.60
C GLU A 220 -23.34 1.96 3.09
N SER A 221 -22.17 1.52 3.56
CA SER A 221 -21.11 2.45 4.01
C SER A 221 -20.55 3.27 2.84
N LEU A 222 -20.43 2.65 1.65
CA LEU A 222 -20.06 3.34 0.41
C LEU A 222 -21.14 4.35 -0.02
N GLU A 223 -22.42 3.99 0.03
CA GLU A 223 -23.53 4.87 -0.35
C GLU A 223 -23.65 6.07 0.59
N ARG A 224 -23.50 5.87 1.91
CA ARG A 224 -23.54 6.95 2.92
C ARG A 224 -22.47 8.03 2.71
N ILE A 225 -21.37 7.72 2.01
CA ILE A 225 -20.33 8.71 1.67
C ILE A 225 -20.51 9.33 0.27
N GLY A 226 -21.58 8.99 -0.45
CA GLY A 226 -21.86 9.48 -1.81
C GLY A 226 -21.39 8.54 -2.93
N GLY A 227 -21.11 7.27 -2.61
CA GLY A 227 -20.65 6.28 -3.57
C GLY A 227 -19.24 6.55 -4.10
N PHE A 228 -18.82 5.80 -5.13
CA PHE A 228 -17.55 6.04 -5.79
C PHE A 228 -17.48 7.41 -6.49
N ALA A 229 -18.61 8.03 -6.81
CA ALA A 229 -18.66 9.38 -7.38
C ALA A 229 -17.98 10.42 -6.46
N ALA A 230 -18.06 10.25 -5.14
CA ALA A 230 -17.37 11.12 -4.17
C ALA A 230 -15.83 11.06 -4.29
N LEU A 231 -15.30 10.01 -4.91
CA LEU A 231 -13.86 9.77 -5.09
C LEU A 231 -13.39 10.09 -6.51
N ALA A 232 -14.28 10.46 -7.43
CA ALA A 232 -14.01 10.49 -8.88
C ALA A 232 -12.82 11.38 -9.28
N ASN A 233 -12.46 12.37 -8.46
CA ASN A 233 -11.35 13.29 -8.70
C ASN A 233 -10.17 13.13 -7.72
N ARG A 234 -10.21 12.15 -6.81
CA ARG A 234 -9.16 11.92 -5.81
C ARG A 234 -8.06 11.02 -6.40
N LEU A 235 -6.80 11.41 -6.25
CA LEU A 235 -5.68 10.58 -6.71
C LEU A 235 -5.50 9.33 -5.85
N ALA A 236 -5.55 9.49 -4.52
CA ALA A 236 -5.51 8.41 -3.55
C ALA A 236 -6.95 8.01 -3.20
N ASP A 237 -7.62 7.29 -4.10
CA ASP A 237 -9.00 6.87 -3.91
C ASP A 237 -9.19 5.99 -2.67
N ASP A 238 -8.23 5.12 -2.39
CA ASP A 238 -8.17 4.23 -1.23
C ASP A 238 -8.15 5.00 0.09
N TYR A 239 -7.22 5.93 0.24
CA TYR A 239 -7.11 6.76 1.42
C TYR A 239 -8.36 7.64 1.59
N ALA A 240 -8.84 8.25 0.50
CA ALA A 240 -10.02 9.11 0.53
C ALA A 240 -11.27 8.33 0.93
N LEU A 241 -11.42 7.08 0.47
CA LEU A 241 -12.49 6.17 0.89
C LEU A 241 -12.42 5.91 2.41
N GLY A 242 -11.23 5.63 2.94
CA GLY A 242 -11.01 5.51 4.38
C GLY A 242 -11.29 6.78 5.17
N GLU A 243 -10.89 7.93 4.64
CA GLU A 243 -11.15 9.22 5.29
C GLU A 243 -12.64 9.55 5.36
N LEU A 244 -13.36 9.40 4.25
CA LEU A 244 -14.79 9.68 4.19
C LEU A 244 -15.61 8.74 5.09
N THR A 245 -15.24 7.46 5.18
CA THR A 245 -15.90 6.52 6.12
C THR A 245 -15.63 6.89 7.58
N ARG A 246 -14.40 7.29 7.93
CA ARG A 246 -14.06 7.77 9.28
C ARG A 246 -14.78 9.07 9.66
N GLN A 247 -14.99 9.97 8.71
CA GLN A 247 -15.80 11.17 8.92
C GLN A 247 -17.27 10.87 9.25
N ARG A 248 -17.74 9.64 8.96
CA ARG A 248 -19.05 9.13 9.38
C ARG A 248 -19.04 8.39 10.72
N GLY A 249 -17.95 8.49 11.48
CA GLY A 249 -17.79 7.84 12.79
C GLY A 249 -17.42 6.36 12.72
N LEU A 250 -17.15 5.83 11.53
CA LEU A 250 -16.72 4.45 11.35
C LEU A 250 -15.22 4.30 11.54
N THR A 251 -14.78 3.07 11.78
CA THR A 251 -13.37 2.75 12.00
C THR A 251 -12.77 2.00 10.83
N THR A 252 -11.47 2.20 10.60
CA THR A 252 -10.72 1.36 9.66
C THR A 252 -9.95 0.28 10.43
N VAL A 253 -10.06 -0.96 9.97
CA VAL A 253 -9.36 -2.13 10.49
C VAL A 253 -8.22 -2.51 9.54
N LEU A 254 -7.02 -2.64 10.09
CA LEU A 254 -5.89 -3.27 9.40
C LEU A 254 -5.93 -4.77 9.67
N SER A 255 -6.16 -5.57 8.62
CA SER A 255 -6.21 -7.02 8.70
C SER A 255 -4.88 -7.61 9.18
N GLY A 256 -4.98 -8.74 9.89
CA GLY A 256 -3.82 -9.58 10.21
C GLY A 256 -3.26 -10.33 9.00
N LEU A 257 -4.00 -10.34 7.89
CA LEU A 257 -3.59 -10.96 6.63
C LEU A 257 -2.69 -10.01 5.83
N GLU A 258 -1.52 -10.49 5.42
CA GLU A 258 -0.67 -9.83 4.44
C GLU A 258 -0.94 -10.41 3.04
N VAL A 259 -1.25 -9.54 2.08
CA VAL A 259 -1.43 -9.90 0.66
C VAL A 259 -0.15 -9.63 -0.12
N GLU A 260 -0.04 -10.16 -1.32
CA GLU A 260 1.12 -9.91 -2.19
C GLU A 260 0.74 -8.95 -3.31
N THR A 261 1.64 -8.05 -3.69
CA THR A 261 1.49 -7.15 -4.85
C THR A 261 2.70 -7.28 -5.74
N SER A 262 2.55 -7.29 -7.06
CA SER A 262 3.71 -7.36 -7.93
C SER A 262 4.47 -6.06 -8.03
N VAL A 263 5.76 -6.19 -8.28
CA VAL A 263 6.69 -5.08 -8.45
C VAL A 263 7.46 -5.36 -9.74
N ASP A 264 7.06 -4.67 -10.81
CA ASP A 264 7.35 -5.03 -12.19
C ASP A 264 8.19 -3.97 -12.94
N GLU A 265 8.85 -3.07 -12.23
CA GLU A 265 9.70 -2.03 -12.82
C GLU A 265 10.79 -2.64 -13.69
N ALA A 266 10.73 -2.36 -14.99
CA ALA A 266 11.69 -2.86 -15.97
C ALA A 266 13.02 -2.08 -15.94
N GLY A 267 12.97 -0.80 -15.55
CA GLY A 267 14.10 0.10 -15.58
C GLY A 267 14.09 1.16 -14.47
N ALA A 268 15.21 1.87 -14.33
CA ALA A 268 15.34 2.98 -13.38
C ALA A 268 14.27 4.06 -13.59
N GLY A 269 13.96 4.43 -14.84
CA GLY A 269 12.94 5.44 -15.14
C GLY A 269 11.55 5.06 -14.66
N ASP A 270 11.18 3.78 -14.74
CA ASP A 270 9.89 3.27 -14.26
C ASP A 270 9.83 3.30 -12.73
N LEU A 271 10.91 2.84 -12.08
CA LEU A 271 11.05 2.92 -10.62
C LEU A 271 10.96 4.35 -10.11
N LEU A 272 11.69 5.28 -10.71
CA LEU A 272 11.69 6.69 -10.33
C LEU A 272 10.29 7.29 -10.46
N ARG A 273 9.62 7.08 -11.60
CA ARG A 273 8.25 7.57 -11.81
C ARG A 273 7.28 6.98 -10.80
N HIS A 274 7.36 5.68 -10.55
CA HIS A 274 6.44 4.99 -9.65
C HIS A 274 6.62 5.44 -8.20
N VAL A 275 7.85 5.40 -7.68
CA VAL A 275 8.13 5.76 -6.30
C VAL A 275 7.89 7.26 -6.06
N LEU A 276 8.27 8.15 -6.98
CA LEU A 276 7.97 9.58 -6.83
C LEU A 276 6.46 9.85 -6.86
N ARG A 277 5.69 9.11 -7.67
CA ARG A 277 4.22 9.18 -7.65
C ARG A 277 3.68 8.83 -6.27
N TRP A 278 4.10 7.70 -5.69
CA TRP A 278 3.66 7.31 -4.35
C TRP A 278 4.04 8.34 -3.29
N LEU A 279 5.31 8.76 -3.25
CA LEU A 279 5.80 9.75 -2.31
C LEU A 279 5.04 11.08 -2.40
N ARG A 280 4.80 11.59 -3.63
CA ARG A 280 4.02 12.81 -3.85
C ARG A 280 2.56 12.65 -3.46
N THR A 281 1.99 11.45 -3.64
CA THR A 281 0.63 11.12 -3.22
C THR A 281 0.51 11.12 -1.70
N ILE A 282 1.42 10.44 -0.99
CA ILE A 282 1.47 10.46 0.49
C ILE A 282 1.64 11.89 0.99
N ARG A 283 2.53 12.68 0.37
CA ARG A 283 2.72 14.10 0.72
C ARG A 283 1.45 14.94 0.53
N ALA A 284 0.72 14.73 -0.56
CA ALA A 284 -0.50 15.49 -0.82
C ALA A 284 -1.57 15.20 0.23
N VAL A 285 -1.67 13.95 0.66
CA VAL A 285 -2.68 13.49 1.61
C VAL A 285 -2.31 13.80 3.07
N ARG A 286 -1.02 13.71 3.43
CA ARG A 286 -0.50 13.90 4.80
C ARG A 286 0.74 14.79 4.82
N PRO A 287 0.66 16.09 4.48
CA PRO A 287 1.85 16.92 4.26
C PRO A 287 2.76 17.04 5.49
N LEU A 288 2.19 17.24 6.68
CA LEU A 288 2.96 17.37 7.92
C LEU A 288 3.57 16.03 8.35
N GLY A 289 2.75 14.95 8.35
CA GLY A 289 3.24 13.61 8.66
C GLY A 289 4.34 13.15 7.70
N TYR A 290 4.20 13.47 6.41
CA TYR A 290 5.19 13.19 5.38
C TYR A 290 6.48 14.01 5.52
N ALA A 291 6.40 15.28 5.92
CA ALA A 291 7.59 16.08 6.21
C ALA A 291 8.35 15.53 7.42
N LEU A 292 7.62 15.10 8.46
CA LEU A 292 8.23 14.50 9.64
C LEU A 292 8.69 13.05 9.41
N SER A 293 8.22 12.38 8.36
CA SER A 293 8.68 11.02 8.03
C SER A 293 10.15 10.97 7.59
N GLY A 294 10.82 12.11 7.42
CA GLY A 294 12.26 12.15 7.15
C GLY A 294 13.09 11.36 8.18
N ILE A 295 12.66 11.30 9.45
CA ILE A 295 13.35 10.55 10.51
C ILE A 295 13.25 9.02 10.36
N THR A 296 12.35 8.53 9.49
CA THR A 296 12.09 7.09 9.32
C THR A 296 13.06 6.43 8.33
N PHE A 297 13.84 7.22 7.60
CA PHE A 297 14.90 6.74 6.70
C PHE A 297 16.16 6.38 7.50
N GLY A 298 16.09 5.25 8.22
CA GLY A 298 17.04 4.84 9.25
C GLY A 298 18.52 5.08 8.92
N LEU A 299 19.08 4.36 7.94
CA LEU A 299 20.52 4.46 7.62
C LEU A 299 20.96 5.87 7.20
N PRO A 300 20.32 6.54 6.22
CA PRO A 300 20.68 7.89 5.81
C PRO A 300 20.67 8.89 6.98
N VAL A 301 19.65 8.83 7.82
CA VAL A 301 19.50 9.74 8.98
C VAL A 301 20.57 9.45 10.04
N ALA A 302 20.85 8.17 10.34
CA ALA A 302 21.89 7.80 11.28
C ALA A 302 23.30 8.19 10.79
N ILE A 303 23.56 8.08 9.48
CA ILE A 303 24.82 8.53 8.84
C ILE A 303 24.97 10.05 9.00
N ILE A 304 23.93 10.82 8.67
CA ILE A 304 23.94 12.28 8.82
C ILE A 304 24.14 12.67 10.30
N GLY A 305 23.42 12.02 11.21
CA GLY A 305 23.56 12.25 12.65
C GLY A 305 24.99 11.98 13.16
N THR A 306 25.59 10.88 12.72
CA THR A 306 26.97 10.51 13.08
C THR A 306 28.00 11.49 12.52
N ALA A 307 27.80 11.96 11.28
CA ALA A 307 28.65 12.98 10.67
C ALA A 307 28.56 14.33 11.40
N LEU A 308 27.35 14.77 11.76
CA LEU A 308 27.12 15.98 12.57
C LEU A 308 27.73 15.85 13.97
N ALA A 309 27.70 14.64 14.54
CA ALA A 309 28.35 14.31 15.80
C ALA A 309 29.86 14.11 15.70
N ARG A 310 30.46 14.32 14.52
CA ARG A 310 31.89 14.18 14.24
C ARG A 310 32.46 12.83 14.67
N GLY A 311 31.66 11.77 14.52
CA GLY A 311 32.06 10.41 14.88
C GLY A 311 32.12 10.14 16.39
N ALA A 312 31.40 10.91 17.22
CA ALA A 312 31.24 10.61 18.64
C ALA A 312 30.86 9.13 18.85
N ALA A 313 31.52 8.46 19.80
CA ALA A 313 31.40 7.01 19.98
C ALA A 313 29.94 6.54 20.16
N LEU A 314 29.12 7.33 20.87
CA LEU A 314 27.70 7.03 21.04
C LEU A 314 26.93 7.10 19.71
N ALA A 315 27.21 8.09 18.85
CA ALA A 315 26.56 8.20 17.54
C ALA A 315 26.95 7.03 16.61
N VAL A 316 28.22 6.60 16.66
CA VAL A 316 28.70 5.42 15.93
C VAL A 316 28.01 4.14 16.43
N ALA A 317 27.84 3.97 17.74
CA ALA A 317 27.11 2.85 18.31
C ALA A 317 25.63 2.84 17.86
N LEU A 318 24.98 4.00 17.82
CA LEU A 318 23.59 4.15 17.35
C LEU A 318 23.44 3.86 15.85
N LEU A 319 24.43 4.25 15.04
CA LEU A 319 24.50 3.85 13.63
C LEU A 319 24.61 2.33 13.48
N ALA A 320 25.45 1.67 14.30
CA ALA A 320 25.56 0.21 14.30
C ALA A 320 24.25 -0.47 14.70
N VAL A 321 23.54 0.05 15.71
CA VAL A 321 22.19 -0.43 16.09
C VAL A 321 21.21 -0.28 14.94
N THR A 322 21.22 0.88 14.25
CA THR A 322 20.37 1.14 13.09
C THR A 322 20.65 0.14 11.97
N ALA A 323 21.92 -0.09 11.64
CA ALA A 323 22.33 -1.04 10.62
C ALA A 323 21.91 -2.48 10.97
N ALA A 324 22.09 -2.90 12.22
CA ALA A 324 21.66 -4.21 12.69
C ALA A 324 20.13 -4.37 12.58
N ALA A 325 19.35 -3.37 13.01
CA ALA A 325 17.90 -3.37 12.87
C ALA A 325 17.44 -3.42 11.40
N ARG A 326 18.14 -2.74 10.49
CA ARG A 326 17.84 -2.83 9.04
C ARG A 326 18.07 -4.22 8.47
N VAL A 327 19.17 -4.89 8.83
CA VAL A 327 19.42 -6.29 8.44
C VAL A 327 18.35 -7.22 9.02
N MET A 328 17.86 -6.95 10.23
CA MET A 328 16.77 -7.72 10.85
C MET A 328 15.43 -7.54 10.12
N ILE A 329 15.12 -6.32 9.66
CA ILE A 329 13.93 -6.05 8.83
C ILE A 329 14.03 -6.78 7.47
N ASP A 330 15.22 -6.86 6.90
CA ASP A 330 15.50 -7.55 5.62
C ASP A 330 15.54 -9.10 5.74
N SER A 331 15.30 -9.69 6.92
CA SER A 331 15.57 -11.12 7.20
C SER A 331 14.76 -12.16 6.38
N ALA A 332 13.91 -11.73 5.45
CA ALA A 332 13.27 -12.62 4.48
C ALA A 332 14.26 -13.08 3.40
N PRO A 333 14.49 -14.40 3.23
CA PRO A 333 15.41 -14.91 2.21
C PRO A 333 15.00 -14.47 0.80
N ARG A 334 15.80 -13.63 0.15
CA ARG A 334 15.59 -13.27 -1.26
C ARG A 334 16.11 -14.40 -2.14
N ARG A 335 15.19 -15.20 -2.71
CA ARG A 335 15.53 -16.33 -3.58
C ARG A 335 16.39 -15.95 -4.79
N SER A 336 16.46 -14.68 -5.15
CA SER A 336 17.10 -14.18 -6.38
C SER A 336 18.47 -13.51 -6.20
N CYS A 337 19.01 -13.39 -4.98
CA CYS A 337 20.31 -12.76 -4.74
C CYS A 337 21.15 -13.54 -3.73
N SER A 338 22.47 -13.59 -3.95
CA SER A 338 23.43 -14.09 -2.96
C SER A 338 23.32 -13.27 -1.65
N PRO A 339 23.43 -13.90 -0.46
CA PRO A 339 23.41 -13.20 0.82
C PRO A 339 24.37 -12.01 0.90
N TRP A 340 25.53 -12.09 0.25
CA TRP A 340 26.50 -11.00 0.20
C TRP A 340 26.01 -9.80 -0.62
N MET A 341 25.32 -10.04 -1.73
CA MET A 341 24.72 -8.96 -2.53
C MET A 341 23.56 -8.30 -1.79
N GLN A 342 22.79 -9.06 -0.99
CA GLN A 342 21.68 -8.52 -0.19
C GLN A 342 22.17 -7.43 0.76
N LEU A 343 23.29 -7.66 1.46
CA LEU A 343 23.89 -6.68 2.37
C LEU A 343 24.27 -5.35 1.71
N TRP A 344 24.67 -5.36 0.43
CA TRP A 344 25.01 -4.15 -0.31
C TRP A 344 23.79 -3.44 -0.90
N VAL A 345 22.72 -4.17 -1.18
CA VAL A 345 21.50 -3.59 -1.74
C VAL A 345 20.71 -2.82 -0.67
N ILE A 346 20.72 -3.24 0.61
CA ILE A 346 20.06 -2.54 1.73
C ILE A 346 20.46 -1.04 1.81
N PRO A 347 21.75 -0.67 1.97
CA PRO A 347 22.13 0.73 2.06
C PRO A 347 21.84 1.50 0.76
N LEU A 348 21.94 0.85 -0.40
CA LEU A 348 21.59 1.47 -1.68
C LEU A 348 20.09 1.81 -1.74
N ALA A 349 19.22 0.89 -1.34
CA ALA A 349 17.78 1.09 -1.31
C ALA A 349 17.38 2.20 -0.34
N ASP A 350 17.98 2.24 0.86
CA ASP A 350 17.71 3.28 1.86
C ASP A 350 18.14 4.67 1.37
N LEU A 351 19.34 4.78 0.80
CA LEU A 351 19.85 6.04 0.25
C LEU A 351 19.01 6.51 -0.94
N LEU A 352 18.60 5.60 -1.82
CA LEU A 352 17.71 5.90 -2.93
C LEU A 352 16.36 6.37 -2.42
N ALA A 353 15.73 5.65 -1.48
CA ALA A 353 14.44 6.02 -0.91
C ALA A 353 14.48 7.40 -0.25
N PHE A 354 15.54 7.70 0.50
CA PHE A 354 15.75 9.02 1.11
C PHE A 354 15.96 10.13 0.08
N ALA A 355 16.77 9.88 -0.97
CA ALA A 355 16.96 10.83 -2.05
C ALA A 355 15.65 11.12 -2.81
N LEU A 356 14.83 10.10 -3.05
CA LEU A 356 13.52 10.26 -3.69
C LEU A 356 12.52 10.97 -2.79
N TRP A 357 12.57 10.74 -1.47
CA TRP A 357 11.81 11.50 -0.49
C TRP A 357 12.18 12.99 -0.54
N CYS A 358 13.48 13.33 -0.54
CA CYS A 358 13.94 14.71 -0.75
C CYS A 358 13.44 15.29 -2.08
N TRP A 359 13.57 14.53 -3.18
CA TRP A 359 13.15 14.99 -4.51
C TRP A 359 11.63 15.15 -4.65
N SER A 360 10.84 14.38 -3.90
CA SER A 360 9.38 14.50 -3.90
C SER A 360 8.88 15.92 -3.54
N PHE A 361 9.69 16.70 -2.81
CA PHE A 361 9.33 18.07 -2.44
C PHE A 361 9.45 19.05 -3.60
N ALA A 362 10.29 18.77 -4.61
CA ALA A 362 10.60 19.69 -5.69
C ALA A 362 9.40 20.00 -6.62
N THR A 363 8.54 19.02 -6.89
CA THR A 363 7.37 19.19 -7.76
C THR A 363 6.13 18.55 -7.16
N ARG A 364 4.93 19.02 -7.54
CA ARG A 364 3.62 18.43 -7.19
C ARG A 364 3.00 17.66 -8.35
N GLU A 365 3.79 17.41 -9.39
CA GLU A 365 3.32 16.78 -10.62
C GLU A 365 3.57 15.28 -10.55
N VAL A 366 2.62 14.50 -11.05
CA VAL A 366 2.62 13.05 -10.99
C VAL A 366 2.25 12.51 -12.36
N GLU A 367 2.98 11.51 -12.84
CA GLU A 367 2.61 10.75 -14.03
C GLU A 367 1.92 9.47 -13.58
N TRP A 368 0.70 9.24 -14.05
CA TRP A 368 -0.04 8.00 -13.79
C TRP A 368 -0.52 7.41 -15.12
N ARG A 369 -0.01 6.22 -15.44
CA ARG A 369 -0.10 5.60 -16.77
C ARG A 369 0.41 6.57 -17.85
N HIS A 370 -0.48 7.14 -18.66
CA HIS A 370 -0.12 8.03 -19.78
C HIS A 370 -0.56 9.47 -19.57
N THR A 371 -0.99 9.83 -18.36
CA THR A 371 -1.52 11.16 -18.06
C THR A 371 -0.72 11.81 -16.94
N ARG A 372 -0.41 13.10 -17.11
CA ARG A 372 0.23 13.91 -16.08
C ARG A 372 -0.81 14.67 -15.30
N TYR A 373 -0.64 14.72 -13.99
CA TYR A 373 -1.53 15.38 -13.06
C TYR A 373 -0.76 16.33 -12.16
N ARG A 374 -1.35 17.47 -11.84
CA ARG A 374 -0.98 18.29 -10.69
C ARG A 374 -1.86 17.88 -9.52
N VAL A 375 -1.25 17.54 -8.40
CA VAL A 375 -1.98 17.17 -7.18
C VAL A 375 -2.22 18.42 -6.33
N ALA A 376 -3.49 18.77 -6.16
CA ALA A 376 -3.92 19.87 -5.31
C ALA A 376 -3.75 19.53 -3.81
N ARG A 377 -3.89 20.53 -2.94
CA ARG A 377 -3.68 20.36 -1.48
C ARG A 377 -4.73 19.48 -0.81
N ASP A 378 -5.89 19.35 -1.42
CA ASP A 378 -6.99 18.48 -1.02
C ASP A 378 -6.85 17.05 -1.61
N GLY A 379 -5.74 16.74 -2.30
CA GLY A 379 -5.53 15.45 -2.95
C GLY A 379 -6.28 15.28 -4.29
N THR A 380 -6.93 16.33 -4.79
CA THR A 380 -7.57 16.31 -6.10
C THR A 380 -6.53 16.28 -7.23
N ALA A 381 -6.71 15.37 -8.19
CA ALA A 381 -5.85 15.27 -9.37
C ALA A 381 -6.39 16.17 -10.48
N GLN A 382 -5.60 17.17 -10.90
CA GLN A 382 -5.93 18.04 -12.04
C GLN A 382 -5.05 17.65 -13.23
N PRO A 383 -5.61 17.23 -14.37
CA PRO A 383 -4.80 16.87 -15.54
C PRO A 383 -4.01 18.07 -16.04
N LEU A 384 -2.76 17.84 -16.42
CA LEU A 384 -1.93 18.82 -17.10
C LEU A 384 -2.08 18.65 -18.63
N PRO A 385 -2.03 19.76 -19.39
CA PRO A 385 -2.12 19.72 -20.85
C PRO A 385 -0.94 18.98 -21.51
#